data_AF-A0A6J3LU47-F1
#
_entry.id   AF-A0A6J3LU47-F1
#
_cell.length_a   1.000
_cell.length_b   1.000
_cell.length_c   1.000
_cell.angle_alpha   90.00
_cell.angle_beta   90.00
_cell.angle_gamma   90.00
#
_symmetry.space_group_name_H-M   'P 1'
#
loop_
_entity.id
_entity.type
_entity.pdbx_description
1 polymer ?
#
loop_
_entity_poly.entity_id
_entity_poly.type
_entity_poly.pdbx_seq_one_letter_code
_entity_poly.pdbx_strand_id
1 'polypeptide(L)'
;MSYFTKPFTQPPADVRHVHALWFEGQRLPQSKSVVDSWHNESVDVLKAFHDGEKNAQETAFAITRPISSSPTPELGSYANEGIPLTNLWGLFHHALLEWPISRTPDLFAVLEAMAKLPDKLFNGEMTPSEGGDEPFTWANFPYFAADLADTEECMQPGQLCRMFPDPASAAAARTLYLRLQDIEAQCVARHIFNSTDSLVYYISNTLEKPVDELDRQIMPAFDHAKGRSFNSYNEATAYYQVKLEWNIPAAASWFRYNAQKIHDFVHAGVRLHKVPEKSEHRWSHGSERWAYWKQRLAELTASHEDERVRTSAQEALGYMEEVDTNTT
;
A
#
# COMPACT_ATOMS: atom_id res chain seq x y z
N MET A 1 -10.32 6.57 -8.14
CA MET A 1 -11.67 6.48 -7.53
C MET A 1 -11.45 6.51 -6.02
N SER A 2 -12.05 7.43 -5.24
CA SER A 2 -11.75 7.49 -3.80
C SER A 2 -12.45 6.34 -3.07
N TYR A 3 -11.69 5.32 -2.66
CA TYR A 3 -12.20 4.13 -1.98
C TYR A 3 -12.85 4.43 -0.62
N PHE A 4 -12.48 5.55 -0.01
CA PHE A 4 -13.04 6.04 1.25
C PHE A 4 -14.37 6.79 1.06
N THR A 5 -14.95 6.82 -0.15
CA THR A 5 -16.29 7.40 -0.37
C THR A 5 -17.40 6.36 -0.47
N LYS A 6 -17.07 5.06 -0.44
CA LYS A 6 -18.03 3.95 -0.54
C LYS A 6 -17.70 2.86 0.49
N PRO A 7 -18.70 2.11 1.00
CA PRO A 7 -18.44 0.98 1.89
C PRO A 7 -17.64 -0.10 1.15
N PHE A 8 -16.37 -0.27 1.52
CA PHE A 8 -15.54 -1.35 1.00
C PHE A 8 -15.90 -2.66 1.69
N THR A 9 -16.11 -3.71 0.90
CA THR A 9 -16.30 -5.08 1.40
C THR A 9 -15.32 -5.98 0.66
N GLN A 10 -14.45 -6.65 1.42
CA GLN A 10 -13.61 -7.68 0.81
C GLN A 10 -14.46 -8.89 0.42
N PRO A 11 -14.19 -9.49 -0.74
CA PRO A 11 -14.70 -10.82 -1.03
C PRO A 11 -14.22 -11.82 0.04
N PRO A 12 -15.02 -12.85 0.37
CA PRO A 12 -14.60 -13.91 1.28
C PRO A 12 -13.29 -14.57 0.82
N ALA A 13 -12.45 -14.98 1.76
CA ALA A 13 -11.10 -15.48 1.48
C ALA A 13 -11.07 -16.80 0.68
N ASP A 14 -12.15 -17.58 0.73
CA ASP A 14 -12.34 -18.86 0.05
C ASP A 14 -12.86 -18.69 -1.39
N VAL A 15 -13.33 -17.50 -1.76
CA VAL A 15 -13.75 -17.19 -3.12
C VAL A 15 -12.50 -17.00 -3.98
N ARG A 16 -12.50 -17.59 -5.18
CA ARG A 16 -11.47 -17.36 -6.22
C ARG A 16 -12.00 -16.61 -7.43
N HIS A 17 -13.33 -16.49 -7.54
CA HIS A 17 -14.00 -15.94 -8.70
C HIS A 17 -14.21 -14.43 -8.54
N VAL A 18 -13.77 -13.67 -9.54
CA VAL A 18 -14.08 -12.26 -9.71
C VAL A 18 -15.30 -12.16 -10.62
N HIS A 19 -16.33 -11.42 -10.18
CA HIS A 19 -17.56 -11.30 -10.96
C HIS A 19 -17.30 -10.57 -12.29
N ALA A 20 -17.92 -11.02 -13.39
CA ALA A 20 -17.73 -10.42 -14.72
C ALA A 20 -17.96 -8.90 -14.77
N LEU A 21 -18.90 -8.38 -13.97
CA LEU A 21 -19.18 -6.94 -13.85
C LEU A 21 -18.00 -6.13 -13.31
N TRP A 22 -17.04 -6.74 -12.60
CA TRP A 22 -15.84 -6.06 -12.16
C TRP A 22 -15.04 -5.56 -13.37
N PHE A 23 -14.77 -6.44 -14.33
CA PHE A 23 -14.05 -6.11 -15.57
C PHE A 23 -14.81 -5.07 -16.39
N GLU A 24 -16.13 -5.21 -16.56
CA GLU A 24 -16.94 -4.22 -17.26
C GLU A 24 -16.92 -2.86 -16.55
N GLY A 25 -16.87 -2.84 -15.22
CA GLY A 25 -16.73 -1.62 -14.42
C GLY A 25 -15.38 -0.92 -14.56
N GLN A 26 -14.33 -1.64 -14.98
CA GLN A 26 -13.01 -1.04 -15.26
C GLN A 26 -12.91 -0.46 -16.67
N ARG A 27 -13.86 -0.77 -17.58
CA ARG A 27 -13.79 -0.29 -18.97
C ARG A 27 -14.06 1.20 -19.04
N LEU A 28 -13.23 1.90 -19.81
CA LEU A 28 -13.50 3.28 -20.19
C LEU A 28 -14.50 3.29 -21.36
N PRO A 29 -15.38 4.31 -21.45
CA PRO A 29 -16.25 4.48 -22.61
C PRO A 29 -15.44 4.37 -23.91
N GLN A 30 -16.02 3.76 -24.96
CA GLN A 30 -15.36 3.71 -26.27
C GLN A 30 -14.99 5.14 -26.71
N SER A 31 -13.70 5.46 -26.59
CA SER A 31 -13.17 6.82 -26.64
C SER A 31 -12.16 6.95 -27.77
N LYS A 32 -11.92 8.19 -28.18
CA LYS A 32 -11.14 8.60 -29.36
C LYS A 32 -9.61 8.59 -29.12
N SER A 33 -9.14 8.37 -27.89
CA SER A 33 -7.71 8.41 -27.57
C SER A 33 -7.07 7.03 -27.62
N VAL A 34 -5.78 6.99 -27.98
CA VAL A 34 -5.00 5.75 -28.03
C VAL A 34 -4.85 5.11 -26.65
N VAL A 35 -4.76 5.93 -25.59
CA VAL A 35 -4.56 5.47 -24.22
C VAL A 35 -5.80 4.79 -23.64
N ASP A 36 -7.00 5.24 -24.01
CA ASP A 36 -8.24 4.57 -23.60
C ASP A 36 -8.37 3.18 -24.25
N SER A 37 -7.90 3.03 -25.50
CA SER A 37 -7.80 1.71 -26.15
C SER A 37 -6.85 0.79 -25.41
N TRP A 38 -5.64 1.27 -25.10
CA TRP A 38 -4.65 0.48 -24.34
C TRP A 38 -5.15 0.05 -22.96
N HIS A 39 -5.89 0.92 -22.27
CA HIS A 39 -6.53 0.58 -21.00
C HIS A 39 -7.54 -0.54 -21.16
N ASN A 40 -8.48 -0.41 -22.11
CA ASN A 40 -9.49 -1.44 -22.36
C ASN A 40 -8.88 -2.77 -22.82
N GLU A 41 -7.80 -2.75 -23.62
CA GLU A 41 -7.02 -3.94 -23.96
C GLU A 41 -6.38 -4.57 -22.71
N SER A 42 -5.88 -3.75 -21.78
CA SER A 42 -5.32 -4.23 -20.51
C SER A 42 -6.37 -4.92 -19.64
N VAL A 43 -7.60 -4.41 -19.61
CA VAL A 43 -8.76 -5.05 -18.94
C VAL A 43 -9.04 -6.42 -19.56
N ASP A 44 -9.07 -6.52 -20.89
CA ASP A 44 -9.30 -7.79 -21.58
C ASP A 44 -8.18 -8.81 -21.33
N VAL A 45 -6.92 -8.37 -21.32
CA VAL A 45 -5.77 -9.22 -21.00
C VAL A 45 -5.84 -9.73 -19.55
N LEU A 46 -6.18 -8.87 -18.60
CA LEU A 46 -6.31 -9.27 -17.19
C LEU A 46 -7.50 -10.21 -16.97
N LYS A 47 -8.59 -10.04 -17.74
CA LYS A 47 -9.71 -10.98 -17.75
C LYS A 47 -9.30 -12.36 -18.29
N ALA A 48 -8.59 -12.41 -19.42
CA ALA A 48 -8.08 -13.66 -19.97
C ALA A 48 -7.15 -14.39 -18.98
N PHE A 49 -6.32 -13.64 -18.25
CA PHE A 49 -5.52 -14.19 -17.14
C PHE A 49 -6.40 -14.76 -16.01
N HIS A 50 -7.41 -14.00 -15.59
CA HIS A 50 -8.35 -14.44 -14.56
C HIS A 50 -9.04 -15.76 -14.96
N ASP A 51 -9.49 -15.86 -16.21
CA ASP A 51 -10.21 -17.01 -16.76
C ASP A 51 -9.28 -18.20 -17.08
N GLY A 52 -7.97 -18.05 -16.88
CA GLY A 52 -6.96 -19.11 -17.08
C GLY A 52 -6.54 -19.31 -18.54
N GLU A 53 -6.91 -18.38 -19.43
CA GLU A 53 -6.52 -18.41 -20.85
C GLU A 53 -5.08 -17.94 -21.08
N LYS A 54 -4.51 -17.22 -20.11
CA LYS A 54 -3.11 -16.75 -20.10
C LYS A 54 -2.43 -17.10 -18.79
N ASN A 55 -1.14 -17.43 -18.84
CA ASN A 55 -0.30 -17.49 -17.65
C ASN A 55 0.31 -16.11 -17.32
N ALA A 56 1.03 -15.99 -16.20
CA ALA A 56 1.58 -14.71 -15.75
C ALA A 56 2.54 -14.05 -16.76
N GLN A 57 3.37 -14.84 -17.45
CA GLN A 57 4.33 -14.35 -18.44
C GLN A 57 3.64 -13.85 -19.70
N GLU A 58 2.65 -14.60 -20.20
CA GLU A 58 1.85 -14.21 -21.35
C GLU A 58 1.02 -12.95 -21.07
N THR A 59 0.47 -12.85 -19.87
CA THR A 59 -0.25 -11.66 -19.40
C THR A 59 0.68 -10.47 -19.30
N ALA A 60 1.84 -10.61 -18.66
CA ALA A 60 2.83 -9.55 -18.54
C ALA A 60 3.29 -9.04 -19.91
N PHE A 61 3.60 -9.95 -20.84
CA PHE A 61 3.98 -9.57 -22.20
C PHE A 61 2.84 -8.85 -22.93
N ALA A 62 1.61 -9.37 -22.86
CA ALA A 62 0.49 -8.78 -23.57
C ALA A 62 0.08 -7.41 -23.00
N ILE A 63 0.00 -7.27 -21.68
CA ILE A 63 -0.48 -6.05 -21.02
C ILE A 63 0.50 -4.88 -21.16
N THR A 64 1.80 -5.17 -21.23
CA THR A 64 2.85 -4.14 -21.38
C THR A 64 3.12 -3.74 -22.81
N ARG A 65 2.66 -4.55 -23.79
CA ARG A 65 3.04 -4.37 -25.19
C ARG A 65 2.64 -3.01 -25.76
N PRO A 66 1.40 -2.50 -25.54
CA PRO A 66 1.01 -1.21 -26.12
C PRO A 66 1.92 -0.07 -25.66
N ILE A 67 2.29 -0.03 -24.37
CA ILE A 67 3.20 0.96 -23.78
C ILE A 67 4.65 0.76 -24.25
N SER A 68 5.11 -0.49 -24.34
CA SER A 68 6.50 -0.78 -24.70
C SER A 68 6.81 -0.51 -26.17
N SER A 69 5.84 -0.74 -27.04
CA SER A 69 6.02 -0.70 -28.50
C SER A 69 5.54 0.57 -29.18
N SER A 70 4.99 1.52 -28.43
CA SER A 70 4.53 2.81 -28.93
C SER A 70 5.44 3.94 -28.45
N PRO A 71 5.56 5.05 -29.18
CA PRO A 71 6.16 6.27 -28.65
C PRO A 71 5.29 6.86 -27.53
N THR A 72 5.82 7.86 -26.83
CA THR A 72 5.08 8.61 -25.83
C THR A 72 3.88 9.31 -26.49
N PRO A 73 2.64 9.11 -26.01
CA PRO A 73 1.47 9.67 -26.66
C PRO A 73 1.41 11.20 -26.50
N GLU A 74 1.10 11.95 -27.55
CA GLU A 74 0.93 13.41 -27.45
C GLU A 74 -0.47 13.76 -26.92
N LEU A 75 -0.61 13.88 -25.59
CA LEU A 75 -1.90 14.13 -24.92
C LEU A 75 -2.11 15.60 -24.53
N GLY A 76 -1.13 16.48 -24.81
CA GLY A 76 -1.18 17.89 -24.43
C GLY A 76 -1.03 18.13 -22.92
N SER A 77 -0.55 17.13 -22.18
CA SER A 77 -0.22 17.21 -20.75
C SER A 77 1.28 17.42 -20.56
N TYR A 78 1.68 17.88 -19.36
CA TYR A 78 3.10 17.96 -18.98
C TYR A 78 3.71 16.58 -18.66
N ALA A 79 2.87 15.56 -18.43
CA ALA A 79 3.25 14.19 -18.10
C ALA A 79 2.46 13.20 -18.97
N ASN A 80 2.73 13.23 -20.27
CA ASN A 80 2.03 12.46 -21.29
C ASN A 80 2.22 10.94 -21.11
N GLU A 81 3.42 10.54 -20.71
CA GLU A 81 3.83 9.19 -20.34
C GLU A 81 3.18 8.70 -19.04
N GLY A 82 2.84 9.62 -18.13
CA GLY A 82 2.25 9.29 -16.85
C GLY A 82 0.85 8.68 -16.98
N ILE A 83 0.00 9.25 -17.84
CA ILE A 83 -1.41 8.82 -18.00
C ILE A 83 -1.56 7.32 -18.33
N PRO A 84 -0.91 6.77 -19.37
CA PRO A 84 -1.01 5.34 -19.67
C PRO A 84 -0.44 4.44 -18.55
N LEU A 85 0.60 4.88 -17.83
CA LEU A 85 1.15 4.14 -16.69
C LEU A 85 0.18 4.16 -15.50
N THR A 86 -0.36 5.32 -15.13
CA THR A 86 -1.38 5.49 -14.10
C THR A 86 -2.63 4.66 -14.40
N ASN A 87 -3.08 4.59 -15.65
CA ASN A 87 -4.22 3.73 -16.01
C ASN A 87 -3.93 2.24 -15.77
N LEU A 88 -2.73 1.78 -16.16
CA LEU A 88 -2.29 0.40 -15.93
C LEU A 88 -2.13 0.09 -14.44
N TRP A 89 -1.50 0.98 -13.67
CA TRP A 89 -1.30 0.81 -12.23
C TRP A 89 -2.62 0.88 -11.47
N GLY A 90 -3.50 1.81 -11.80
CA GLY A 90 -4.85 1.87 -11.26
C GLY A 90 -5.61 0.56 -11.46
N LEU A 91 -5.50 -0.08 -12.64
CA LEU A 91 -6.09 -1.39 -12.88
C LEU A 91 -5.52 -2.48 -11.93
N PHE A 92 -4.20 -2.53 -11.74
CA PHE A 92 -3.57 -3.45 -10.80
C PHE A 92 -3.92 -3.15 -9.34
N HIS A 93 -3.93 -1.88 -8.94
CA HIS A 93 -4.30 -1.45 -7.58
C HIS A 93 -5.75 -1.84 -7.27
N HIS A 94 -6.68 -1.56 -8.19
CA HIS A 94 -8.07 -1.99 -8.06
C HIS A 94 -8.19 -3.52 -7.98
N ALA A 95 -7.44 -4.26 -8.80
CA ALA A 95 -7.44 -5.73 -8.73
C ALA A 95 -6.88 -6.25 -7.39
N LEU A 96 -5.75 -5.72 -6.93
CA LEU A 96 -5.13 -6.10 -5.65
C LEU A 96 -6.06 -5.78 -4.47
N LEU A 97 -6.79 -4.68 -4.54
CA LEU A 97 -7.76 -4.27 -3.53
C LEU A 97 -9.02 -5.13 -3.53
N GLU A 98 -9.64 -5.30 -4.68
CA GLU A 98 -11.02 -5.78 -4.81
C GLU A 98 -11.11 -7.28 -5.13
N TRP A 99 -10.07 -7.89 -5.68
CA TRP A 99 -10.08 -9.34 -5.92
C TRP A 99 -9.95 -10.11 -4.60
N PRO A 100 -10.46 -11.35 -4.55
CA PRO A 100 -10.27 -12.19 -3.37
C PRO A 100 -8.79 -12.35 -3.01
N ILE A 101 -8.48 -12.36 -1.71
CA ILE A 101 -7.10 -12.45 -1.20
C ILE A 101 -6.34 -13.66 -1.72
N SER A 102 -7.05 -14.76 -2.01
CA SER A 102 -6.50 -15.99 -2.60
C SER A 102 -5.89 -15.78 -3.98
N ARG A 103 -6.24 -14.69 -4.68
CA ARG A 103 -5.74 -14.31 -6.02
C ARG A 103 -4.63 -13.25 -5.97
N THR A 104 -4.31 -12.69 -4.81
CA THR A 104 -3.20 -11.73 -4.66
C THR A 104 -1.86 -12.30 -5.14
N PRO A 105 -1.47 -13.56 -4.82
CA PRO A 105 -0.24 -14.13 -5.35
C PRO A 105 -0.20 -14.19 -6.88
N ASP A 106 -1.35 -14.46 -7.52
CA ASP A 106 -1.46 -14.54 -8.98
C ASP A 106 -1.17 -13.18 -9.64
N LEU A 107 -1.70 -12.09 -9.05
CA LEU A 107 -1.44 -10.72 -9.52
C LEU A 107 0.03 -10.33 -9.34
N PHE A 108 0.64 -10.66 -8.20
CA PHE A 108 2.06 -10.43 -7.98
C PHE A 108 2.93 -11.23 -8.95
N ALA A 109 2.54 -12.45 -9.33
CA ALA A 109 3.26 -13.21 -10.34
C ALA A 109 3.28 -12.51 -11.71
N VAL A 110 2.21 -11.79 -12.07
CA VAL A 110 2.18 -10.95 -13.28
C VAL A 110 3.14 -9.77 -13.14
N LEU A 111 3.09 -9.03 -12.03
CA LEU A 111 4.00 -7.90 -11.78
C LEU A 111 5.48 -8.34 -11.80
N GLU A 112 5.81 -9.46 -11.16
CA GLU A 112 7.15 -10.05 -11.17
C GLU A 112 7.58 -10.50 -12.57
N ALA A 113 6.64 -10.96 -13.41
CA ALA A 113 6.93 -11.29 -14.80
C ALA A 113 7.15 -10.02 -15.65
N MET A 114 6.39 -8.95 -15.40
CA MET A 114 6.60 -7.65 -16.04
C MET A 114 7.99 -7.10 -15.75
N ALA A 115 8.44 -7.16 -14.49
CA ALA A 115 9.77 -6.71 -14.08
C ALA A 115 10.93 -7.43 -14.81
N LYS A 116 10.68 -8.62 -15.38
CA LYS A 116 11.69 -9.42 -16.10
C LYS A 116 11.66 -9.18 -17.61
N LEU A 117 10.73 -8.39 -18.13
CA LEU A 117 10.67 -8.07 -19.55
C LEU A 117 11.87 -7.19 -19.93
N PRO A 118 12.53 -7.47 -21.07
CA PRO A 118 13.67 -6.69 -21.55
C PRO A 118 13.24 -5.36 -22.19
N ASP A 119 11.93 -5.15 -22.37
CA ASP A 119 11.37 -4.00 -23.05
C ASP A 119 11.59 -2.70 -22.25
N LYS A 120 11.87 -1.64 -22.99
CA LYS A 120 11.94 -0.27 -22.47
C LYS A 120 10.56 0.39 -22.61
N LEU A 121 10.26 1.32 -21.72
CA LEU A 121 8.99 2.07 -21.79
C LEU A 121 9.00 3.05 -22.95
N PHE A 122 7.87 3.13 -23.66
CA PHE A 122 7.63 4.05 -24.76
C PHE A 122 8.72 4.01 -25.84
N ASN A 123 9.10 2.81 -26.30
CA ASN A 123 10.20 2.61 -27.24
C ASN A 123 11.56 3.22 -26.77
N GLY A 124 11.73 3.35 -25.45
CA GLY A 124 12.92 3.93 -24.83
C GLY A 124 12.94 5.46 -24.74
N GLU A 125 11.83 6.15 -25.01
CA GLU A 125 11.73 7.62 -24.91
C GLU A 125 11.65 8.12 -23.46
N MET A 126 11.14 7.29 -22.55
CA MET A 126 10.96 7.68 -21.15
C MET A 126 12.24 7.43 -20.35
N THR A 127 12.86 8.50 -19.86
CA THR A 127 14.08 8.46 -19.02
C THR A 127 13.81 9.06 -17.63
N PRO A 128 14.62 8.72 -16.62
CA PRO A 128 14.56 9.37 -15.31
C PRO A 128 14.75 10.88 -15.40
N SER A 129 13.92 11.64 -14.69
CA SER A 129 14.00 13.11 -14.63
C SER A 129 15.28 13.63 -13.97
N GLU A 130 15.98 12.80 -13.19
CA GLU A 130 17.18 13.17 -12.43
C GLU A 130 18.50 12.98 -13.20
N GLY A 131 18.46 12.98 -14.55
CA GLY A 131 19.66 12.96 -15.38
C GLY A 131 20.27 11.58 -15.60
N GLY A 132 19.45 10.53 -15.55
CA GLY A 132 19.84 9.20 -15.99
C GLY A 132 19.68 9.06 -17.51
N ASP A 133 20.74 8.67 -18.21
CA ASP A 133 20.70 8.42 -19.66
C ASP A 133 20.03 7.08 -20.02
N GLU A 134 19.78 6.21 -19.03
CA GLU A 134 19.15 4.92 -19.25
C GLU A 134 17.62 5.04 -19.26
N PRO A 135 16.94 4.56 -20.32
CA PRO A 135 15.49 4.53 -20.36
C PRO A 135 14.90 3.66 -19.25
N PHE A 136 13.73 4.04 -18.77
CA PHE A 136 12.99 3.23 -17.81
C PHE A 136 12.64 1.86 -18.39
N THR A 137 12.70 0.86 -17.51
CA THR A 137 12.25 -0.49 -17.77
C THR A 137 11.09 -0.84 -16.86
N TRP A 138 10.40 -1.95 -17.14
CA TRP A 138 9.35 -2.46 -16.27
C TRP A 138 9.85 -2.86 -14.87
N ALA A 139 11.14 -3.16 -14.71
CA ALA A 139 11.73 -3.47 -13.40
C ALA A 139 11.69 -2.29 -12.42
N ASN A 140 11.51 -1.06 -12.93
CA ASN A 140 11.50 0.15 -12.11
C ASN A 140 10.12 0.53 -11.59
N PHE A 141 9.03 -0.09 -12.10
CA PHE A 141 7.64 0.23 -11.75
C PHE A 141 7.36 1.74 -11.63
N PRO A 142 7.66 2.55 -12.65
CA PRO A 142 7.58 4.00 -12.54
C PRO A 142 6.15 4.45 -12.21
N TYR A 143 6.02 5.35 -11.25
CA TYR A 143 4.76 5.85 -10.69
C TYR A 143 3.89 4.84 -9.94
N PHE A 144 4.24 3.55 -9.84
CA PHE A 144 3.40 2.56 -9.15
C PHE A 144 3.13 2.95 -7.69
N ALA A 145 4.18 3.27 -6.93
CA ALA A 145 4.05 3.68 -5.53
C ALA A 145 3.30 5.01 -5.37
N ALA A 146 3.55 5.96 -6.29
CA ALA A 146 2.89 7.26 -6.26
C ALA A 146 1.39 7.11 -6.54
N ASP A 147 1.02 6.29 -7.53
CA ASP A 147 -0.37 6.02 -7.88
C ASP A 147 -1.10 5.21 -6.80
N LEU A 148 -0.41 4.28 -6.12
CA LEU A 148 -0.96 3.60 -4.94
C LEU A 148 -1.23 4.61 -3.82
N ALA A 149 -0.25 5.47 -3.54
CA ALA A 149 -0.33 6.54 -2.54
C ALA A 149 -1.24 7.71 -2.92
N ASP A 150 -1.73 7.78 -4.17
CA ASP A 150 -2.76 8.73 -4.64
C ASP A 150 -4.15 8.05 -4.69
N THR A 151 -4.21 6.74 -4.93
CA THR A 151 -5.42 5.90 -4.79
C THR A 151 -5.89 5.91 -3.33
N GLU A 152 -4.92 5.93 -2.43
CA GLU A 152 -5.07 6.24 -1.03
C GLU A 152 -4.89 7.74 -0.85
N GLU A 153 -5.90 8.51 -0.46
CA GLU A 153 -5.53 9.69 0.32
C GLU A 153 -4.74 9.12 1.51
N CYS A 154 -3.43 9.42 1.64
CA CYS A 154 -2.50 8.89 2.65
C CYS A 154 -3.00 9.13 4.09
N MET A 155 -4.05 8.43 4.48
CA MET A 155 -4.87 8.73 5.64
C MET A 155 -4.50 7.80 6.78
N GLN A 156 -4.17 8.42 7.90
CA GLN A 156 -3.88 7.73 9.14
C GLN A 156 -5.17 7.22 9.78
N PRO A 157 -5.12 6.13 10.57
CA PRO A 157 -6.32 5.56 11.21
C PRO A 157 -7.18 6.56 11.97
N GLY A 158 -6.60 7.56 12.64
CA GLY A 158 -7.39 8.60 13.31
C GLY A 158 -8.20 9.48 12.36
N GLN A 159 -7.65 9.81 11.18
CA GLN A 159 -8.37 10.52 10.12
C GLN A 159 -9.52 9.68 9.58
N LEU A 160 -9.30 8.37 9.39
CA LEU A 160 -10.32 7.42 8.97
C LEU A 160 -11.44 7.29 10.01
N CYS A 161 -11.12 7.13 11.30
CA CYS A 161 -12.11 7.09 12.38
C CYS A 161 -12.96 8.37 12.45
N ARG A 162 -12.39 9.53 12.10
CA ARG A 162 -13.14 10.79 12.00
C ARG A 162 -14.09 10.82 10.80
N MET A 163 -13.67 10.27 9.66
CA MET A 163 -14.49 10.23 8.44
C MET A 163 -15.61 9.19 8.53
N PHE A 164 -15.38 8.12 9.28
CA PHE A 164 -16.33 7.02 9.50
C PHE A 164 -16.61 6.86 11.00
N PRO A 165 -17.37 7.78 11.61
CA PRO A 165 -17.59 7.76 13.07
C PRO A 165 -18.52 6.63 13.52
N ASP A 166 -19.30 6.03 12.61
CA ASP A 166 -20.15 4.89 12.94
C ASP A 166 -19.35 3.57 12.96
N PRO A 167 -19.64 2.63 13.88
CA PRO A 167 -18.84 1.40 14.03
C PRO A 167 -18.77 0.51 12.78
N ALA A 168 -19.82 0.48 11.96
CA ALA A 168 -19.88 -0.38 10.78
C ALA A 168 -19.00 0.16 9.65
N SER A 169 -19.11 1.46 9.34
CA SER A 169 -18.26 2.12 8.35
C SER A 169 -16.80 2.17 8.82
N ALA A 170 -16.55 2.37 10.13
CA ALA A 170 -15.20 2.28 10.69
C ALA A 170 -14.59 0.88 10.49
N ALA A 171 -15.38 -0.18 10.69
CA ALA A 171 -14.92 -1.55 10.46
C ALA A 171 -14.63 -1.82 8.97
N ALA A 172 -15.45 -1.29 8.05
CA ALA A 172 -15.21 -1.38 6.61
C ALA A 172 -13.95 -0.63 6.19
N ALA A 173 -13.79 0.61 6.65
CA ALA A 173 -12.60 1.43 6.41
C ALA A 173 -11.34 0.78 6.98
N ARG A 174 -11.43 0.13 8.14
CA ARG A 174 -10.32 -0.66 8.70
C ARG A 174 -9.95 -1.85 7.84
N THR A 175 -10.93 -2.55 7.31
CA THR A 175 -10.68 -3.69 6.42
C THR A 175 -9.93 -3.23 5.17
N LEU A 176 -10.33 -2.10 4.58
CA LEU A 176 -9.63 -1.48 3.46
C LEU A 176 -8.21 -1.04 3.83
N TYR A 177 -8.04 -0.33 4.95
CA TYR A 177 -6.73 0.12 5.43
C TYR A 177 -5.76 -1.06 5.62
N LEU A 178 -6.22 -2.12 6.29
CA LEU A 178 -5.39 -3.31 6.51
C LEU A 178 -5.07 -4.04 5.21
N ARG A 179 -5.98 -4.01 4.23
CA ARG A 179 -5.72 -4.56 2.88
C ARG A 179 -4.60 -3.82 2.19
N LEU A 180 -4.65 -2.49 2.22
CA LEU A 180 -3.64 -1.62 1.63
C LEU A 180 -2.28 -1.85 2.28
N GLN A 181 -2.22 -1.88 3.61
CA GLN A 181 -0.98 -2.17 4.35
C GLN A 181 -0.39 -3.55 4.03
N ASP A 182 -1.22 -4.58 3.83
CA ASP A 182 -0.75 -5.90 3.36
C ASP A 182 -0.22 -5.84 1.92
N ILE A 183 -0.89 -5.13 1.01
CA ILE A 183 -0.43 -4.95 -0.38
C ILE A 183 0.90 -4.20 -0.43
N GLU A 184 1.02 -3.09 0.29
CA GLU A 184 2.26 -2.31 0.38
C GLU A 184 3.41 -3.16 0.93
N ALA A 185 3.17 -3.91 2.02
CA ALA A 185 4.17 -4.79 2.61
C ALA A 185 4.67 -5.83 1.61
N GLN A 186 3.77 -6.41 0.82
CA GLN A 186 4.10 -7.36 -0.23
C GLN A 186 4.84 -6.73 -1.41
N CYS A 187 4.49 -5.50 -1.80
CA CYS A 187 5.19 -4.75 -2.85
C CYS A 187 6.64 -4.47 -2.46
N VAL A 188 6.89 -4.06 -1.21
CA VAL A 188 8.24 -3.77 -0.71
C VAL A 188 9.08 -5.04 -0.59
N ALA A 189 8.48 -6.16 -0.17
CA ALA A 189 9.16 -7.46 -0.10
C ALA A 189 9.55 -7.99 -1.48
N ARG A 190 8.81 -7.61 -2.53
CA ARG A 190 9.04 -8.01 -3.92
C ARG A 190 9.83 -6.98 -4.74
N HIS A 191 10.35 -5.93 -4.10
CA HIS A 191 11.11 -4.87 -4.76
C HIS A 191 10.34 -4.12 -5.86
N ILE A 192 9.00 -4.08 -5.77
CA ILE A 192 8.17 -3.29 -6.69
C ILE A 192 8.38 -1.79 -6.42
N PHE A 193 8.53 -1.38 -5.16
CA PHE A 193 9.01 -0.05 -4.81
C PHE A 193 9.76 -0.01 -3.48
N ASN A 194 10.56 1.04 -3.29
CA ASN A 194 11.33 1.29 -2.08
C ASN A 194 10.51 2.16 -1.11
N SER A 195 10.11 1.62 0.04
CA SER A 195 9.36 2.37 1.08
C SER A 195 10.01 2.30 2.47
N THR A 196 11.25 1.83 2.58
CA THR A 196 11.78 1.40 3.88
C THR A 196 11.97 2.50 4.91
N ASP A 197 12.30 3.72 4.52
CA ASP A 197 12.47 4.82 5.50
C ASP A 197 11.13 5.29 6.08
N SER A 198 10.10 5.43 5.23
CA SER A 198 8.74 5.76 5.64
C SER A 198 8.11 4.61 6.45
N LEU A 199 8.40 3.36 6.08
CA LEU A 199 7.94 2.17 6.80
C LEU A 199 8.45 2.13 8.24
N VAL A 200 9.77 2.23 8.42
CA VAL A 200 10.35 2.19 9.77
C VAL A 200 9.76 3.33 10.59
N TYR A 201 9.52 4.51 9.99
CA TYR A 201 8.79 5.59 10.66
C TYR A 201 7.37 5.19 11.12
N TYR A 202 6.57 4.53 10.28
CA TYR A 202 5.21 4.08 10.66
C TYR A 202 5.21 3.04 11.78
N ILE A 203 6.10 2.05 11.73
CA ILE A 203 6.25 1.05 12.79
C ILE A 203 6.70 1.73 14.09
N SER A 204 7.63 2.68 13.99
CA SER A 204 8.10 3.48 15.13
C SER A 204 6.97 4.28 15.76
N ASN A 205 6.17 4.99 14.95
CA ASN A 205 5.00 5.73 15.44
C ASN A 205 4.02 4.81 16.17
N THR A 206 3.86 3.58 15.69
CA THR A 206 2.93 2.61 16.27
C THR A 206 3.43 2.03 17.59
N LEU A 207 4.72 1.69 17.68
CA LEU A 207 5.27 0.94 18.81
C LEU A 207 5.95 1.82 19.86
N GLU A 208 6.42 3.01 19.50
CA GLU A 208 7.16 3.90 20.42
C GLU A 208 6.30 5.02 21.00
N LYS A 209 5.22 5.40 20.33
CA LYS A 209 4.37 6.47 20.83
C LYS A 209 3.52 5.94 22.01
N PRO A 210 3.51 6.63 23.16
CA PRO A 210 2.60 6.28 24.24
C PRO A 210 1.15 6.48 23.78
N VAL A 211 0.29 5.53 24.13
CA VAL A 211 -1.15 5.66 23.90
C VAL A 211 -1.71 6.60 24.95
N ASP A 212 -2.30 7.70 24.51
CA ASP A 212 -2.91 8.70 25.39
C ASP A 212 -4.44 8.71 25.27
N GLU A 213 -5.10 9.57 26.06
CA GLU A 213 -6.56 9.65 26.06
C GLU A 213 -7.12 10.15 24.72
N LEU A 214 -6.34 10.88 23.91
CA LEU A 214 -6.76 11.31 22.59
C LEU A 214 -6.87 10.12 21.65
N ASP A 215 -6.07 9.07 21.81
CA ASP A 215 -6.16 7.85 20.99
C ASP A 215 -7.51 7.14 21.15
N ARG A 216 -8.20 7.33 22.28
CA ARG A 216 -9.55 6.79 22.53
C ARG A 216 -10.67 7.65 21.95
N GLN A 217 -10.37 8.89 21.60
CA GLN A 217 -11.37 9.84 21.11
C GLN A 217 -11.49 9.78 19.59
N ILE A 218 -12.70 10.03 19.08
CA ILE A 218 -12.93 10.35 17.67
C ILE A 218 -12.89 11.87 17.54
N MET A 219 -11.96 12.39 16.75
CA MET A 219 -11.88 13.83 16.52
C MET A 219 -13.14 14.32 15.80
N PRO A 220 -13.67 15.50 16.11
CA PRO A 220 -14.85 16.03 15.42
C PRO A 220 -14.61 16.17 13.91
N ALA A 221 -15.56 15.69 13.11
CA ALA A 221 -15.56 15.84 11.66
C ALA A 221 -15.60 17.32 11.24
N PHE A 222 -15.09 17.60 10.04
CA PHE A 222 -15.15 18.94 9.46
C PHE A 222 -16.60 19.31 9.13
N ASP A 223 -17.11 20.39 9.72
CA ASP A 223 -18.45 20.90 9.43
C ASP A 223 -18.40 21.81 8.18
N HIS A 224 -18.54 21.20 7.00
CA HIS A 224 -18.62 21.92 5.72
C HIS A 224 -19.74 22.97 5.70
N ALA A 225 -20.83 22.78 6.46
CA ALA A 225 -21.98 23.67 6.46
C ALA A 225 -21.75 24.99 7.23
N LYS A 226 -20.74 25.05 8.11
CA LYS A 226 -20.46 26.23 8.93
C LYS A 226 -19.35 27.14 8.40
N GLY A 227 -18.78 26.85 7.22
CA GLY A 227 -17.79 27.70 6.56
C GLY A 227 -16.57 28.06 7.42
N ARG A 228 -16.30 27.30 8.49
CA ARG A 228 -15.15 27.55 9.34
C ARG A 228 -13.92 26.95 8.66
N SER A 229 -12.85 27.75 8.62
CA SER A 229 -11.47 27.38 8.27
C SER A 229 -11.19 25.91 8.58
N PHE A 230 -10.48 25.23 7.66
CA PHE A 230 -9.77 23.98 7.89
C PHE A 230 -9.31 23.93 9.36
N ASN A 231 -9.93 23.11 10.20
CA ASN A 231 -9.56 23.04 11.61
C ASN A 231 -8.29 22.18 11.70
N SER A 232 -7.17 22.78 11.31
CA SER A 232 -5.85 22.15 11.20
C SER A 232 -5.44 21.43 12.47
N TYR A 233 -5.95 21.86 13.63
CA TYR A 233 -5.73 21.19 14.90
C TYR A 233 -6.37 19.80 14.97
N ASN A 234 -7.64 19.65 14.58
CA ASN A 234 -8.32 18.35 14.60
C ASN A 234 -7.72 17.41 13.54
N GLU A 235 -7.34 17.98 12.38
CA GLU A 235 -6.66 17.23 11.33
C GLU A 235 -5.31 16.68 11.80
N ALA A 236 -4.46 17.55 12.35
CA ALA A 236 -3.16 17.16 12.87
C ALA A 236 -3.30 16.17 14.03
N THR A 237 -4.26 16.39 14.94
CA THR A 237 -4.48 15.47 16.06
C THR A 237 -4.90 14.09 15.56
N ALA A 238 -5.87 14.02 14.62
CA ALA A 238 -6.31 12.77 14.02
C ALA A 238 -5.18 12.06 13.25
N TYR A 239 -4.33 12.81 12.55
CA TYR A 239 -3.16 12.29 11.84
C TYR A 239 -2.20 11.55 12.78
N TYR A 240 -2.00 12.06 14.00
CA TYR A 240 -1.06 11.46 14.95
C TYR A 240 -1.67 10.40 15.87
N GLN A 241 -2.97 10.10 15.80
CA GLN A 241 -3.56 9.06 16.64
C GLN A 241 -3.00 7.67 16.27
N VAL A 242 -2.60 6.89 17.29
CA VAL A 242 -2.01 5.56 17.14
C VAL A 242 -3.07 4.53 16.74
N LYS A 243 -4.28 4.56 17.31
CA LYS A 243 -5.37 3.59 17.01
C LYS A 243 -4.86 2.15 16.87
N LEU A 244 -4.47 1.54 18.00
CA LEU A 244 -3.80 0.23 18.03
C LEU A 244 -4.56 -0.87 17.26
N GLU A 245 -5.89 -0.83 17.25
CA GLU A 245 -6.76 -1.77 16.55
C GLU A 245 -6.67 -1.72 15.02
N TRP A 246 -5.96 -0.71 14.48
CA TRP A 246 -5.61 -0.56 13.07
C TRP A 246 -4.12 -0.77 12.85
N ASN A 247 -3.29 -0.09 13.65
CA ASN A 247 -1.86 -0.04 13.38
C ASN A 247 -1.09 -1.29 13.83
N ILE A 248 -1.53 -2.02 14.86
CA ILE A 248 -0.87 -3.27 15.25
C ILE A 248 -1.07 -4.37 14.20
N PRO A 249 -2.29 -4.62 13.66
CA PRO A 249 -2.45 -5.54 12.55
C PRO A 249 -1.71 -5.11 11.27
N ALA A 250 -1.65 -3.80 10.97
CA ALA A 250 -0.84 -3.31 9.86
C ALA A 250 0.66 -3.60 10.06
N ALA A 251 1.20 -3.31 11.25
CA ALA A 251 2.59 -3.61 11.60
C ALA A 251 2.89 -5.12 11.49
N ALA A 252 1.95 -5.98 11.89
CA ALA A 252 2.09 -7.44 11.75
C ALA A 252 2.24 -7.86 10.27
N SER A 253 1.46 -7.28 9.35
CA SER A 253 1.63 -7.51 7.90
C SER A 253 3.02 -7.08 7.42
N TRP A 254 3.54 -5.95 7.91
CA TRP A 254 4.89 -5.50 7.57
C TRP A 254 5.98 -6.45 8.07
N PHE A 255 5.91 -6.90 9.32
CA PHE A 255 6.85 -7.89 9.85
C PHE A 255 6.76 -9.22 9.09
N ARG A 256 5.55 -9.70 8.76
CA ARG A 256 5.35 -10.94 8.01
C ARG A 256 6.19 -11.04 6.74
N TYR A 257 6.27 -9.96 5.96
CA TYR A 257 7.00 -9.98 4.70
C TYR A 257 8.38 -9.32 4.75
N ASN A 258 8.65 -8.48 5.75
CA ASN A 258 9.83 -7.61 5.76
C ASN A 258 10.61 -7.63 7.09
N ALA A 259 10.36 -8.55 8.03
CA ALA A 259 11.01 -8.54 9.35
C ALA A 259 12.54 -8.46 9.27
N GLN A 260 13.20 -9.28 8.43
CA GLN A 260 14.65 -9.23 8.27
C GLN A 260 15.12 -7.86 7.76
N LYS A 261 14.45 -7.34 6.73
CA LYS A 261 14.75 -6.03 6.16
C LYS A 261 14.62 -4.94 7.23
N ILE A 262 13.51 -4.93 7.98
CA ILE A 262 13.25 -3.97 9.06
C ILE A 262 14.34 -4.08 10.14
N HIS A 263 14.69 -5.30 10.56
CA HIS A 263 15.77 -5.55 11.51
C HIS A 263 17.09 -4.93 11.02
N ASP A 264 17.48 -5.22 9.78
CA ASP A 264 18.73 -4.70 9.20
C ASP A 264 18.73 -3.17 9.14
N PHE A 265 17.61 -2.54 8.77
CA PHE A 265 17.46 -1.08 8.77
C PHE A 265 17.60 -0.47 10.17
N VAL A 266 16.96 -1.07 11.17
CA VAL A 266 17.02 -0.62 12.56
C VAL A 266 18.45 -0.75 13.09
N HIS A 267 19.12 -1.87 12.82
CA HIS A 267 20.49 -2.16 13.27
C HIS A 267 21.56 -1.33 12.55
N ALA A 268 21.36 -1.00 11.27
CA ALA A 268 22.24 -0.11 10.53
C ALA A 268 22.20 1.34 11.05
N GLY A 269 21.30 1.66 11.99
CA GLY A 269 21.19 2.99 12.57
C GLY A 269 20.70 4.02 11.56
N VAL A 270 19.94 3.59 10.55
CA VAL A 270 19.34 4.50 9.57
C VAL A 270 18.55 5.55 10.34
N ARG A 271 19.03 6.79 10.27
CA ARG A 271 18.38 7.91 10.91
C ARG A 271 17.05 8.08 10.23
N LEU A 272 15.98 7.74 10.95
CA LEU A 272 14.66 8.16 10.53
C LEU A 272 14.70 9.67 10.33
N HIS A 273 14.48 10.11 9.09
CA HIS A 273 14.44 11.53 8.74
C HIS A 273 13.36 12.28 9.55
N LYS A 274 12.42 11.54 10.15
CA LYS A 274 11.43 12.01 11.11
C LYS A 274 11.51 11.12 12.36
N VAL A 275 11.92 11.69 13.50
CA VAL A 275 11.65 11.03 14.79
C VAL A 275 10.14 11.13 15.04
N PRO A 276 9.46 10.06 15.48
CA PRO A 276 8.05 10.16 15.88
C PRO A 276 7.85 11.34 16.82
N GLU A 277 6.89 12.20 16.50
CA GLU A 277 6.55 13.34 17.36
C GLU A 277 6.10 12.76 18.72
N LYS A 278 6.78 13.13 19.81
CA LYS A 278 6.61 12.56 21.16
C LYS A 278 7.17 11.14 21.39
N SER A 279 8.11 10.63 20.59
CA SER A 279 8.90 9.47 21.05
C SER A 279 9.65 9.86 22.32
N GLU A 280 9.38 9.13 23.41
CA GLU A 280 10.06 9.33 24.69
C GLU A 280 11.51 8.83 24.66
N HIS A 281 11.87 8.07 23.64
CA HIS A 281 13.12 7.32 23.58
C HIS A 281 14.09 7.91 22.58
N ARG A 282 15.30 8.24 23.05
CA ARG A 282 16.47 8.44 22.19
C ARG A 282 17.30 7.17 22.22
N TRP A 283 17.22 6.39 21.14
CA TRP A 283 17.96 5.15 21.00
C TRP A 283 19.44 5.43 20.79
N SER A 284 20.30 4.82 21.59
CA SER A 284 21.76 4.91 21.39
C SER A 284 22.23 3.88 20.37
N HIS A 285 21.53 2.74 20.30
CA HIS A 285 21.79 1.65 19.35
C HIS A 285 20.49 1.08 18.78
N GLY A 286 20.53 0.64 17.51
CA GLY A 286 19.39 -0.01 16.85
C GLY A 286 18.87 -1.25 17.58
N SER A 287 19.77 -2.01 18.21
CA SER A 287 19.41 -3.21 19.00
C SER A 287 18.51 -2.88 20.21
N GLU A 288 18.69 -1.71 20.84
CA GLU A 288 17.85 -1.27 21.95
C GLU A 288 16.41 -1.04 21.48
N ARG A 289 16.27 -0.42 20.30
CA ARG A 289 14.98 -0.18 19.65
C ARG A 289 14.27 -1.47 19.28
N TRP A 290 14.98 -2.41 18.66
CA TRP A 290 14.44 -3.73 18.31
C TRP A 290 13.95 -4.49 19.56
N ALA A 291 14.75 -4.50 20.63
CA ALA A 291 14.38 -5.10 21.91
C ALA A 291 13.14 -4.43 22.53
N TYR A 292 13.07 -3.10 22.48
CA TYR A 292 11.92 -2.35 22.98
C TYR A 292 10.64 -2.67 22.20
N TRP A 293 10.69 -2.74 20.87
CA TRP A 293 9.53 -3.13 20.06
C TRP A 293 9.02 -4.53 20.41
N LYS A 294 9.93 -5.51 20.59
CA LYS A 294 9.55 -6.85 21.05
C LYS A 294 8.87 -6.82 22.41
N GLN A 295 9.44 -6.09 23.38
CA GLN A 295 8.84 -5.93 24.69
C GLN A 295 7.43 -5.33 24.59
N ARG A 296 7.26 -4.28 23.79
CA ARG A 296 5.97 -3.62 23.59
C ARG A 296 4.92 -4.58 23.01
N LEU A 297 5.29 -5.37 22.02
CA LEU A 297 4.40 -6.38 21.42
C LEU A 297 4.05 -7.50 22.41
N ALA A 298 5.01 -7.92 23.25
CA ALA A 298 4.76 -8.90 24.31
C ALA A 298 3.77 -8.36 25.36
N GLU A 299 3.89 -7.09 25.78
CA GLU A 299 2.95 -6.43 26.69
C GLU A 299 1.53 -6.38 26.09
N LEU A 300 1.42 -5.99 24.82
CA LEU A 300 0.15 -5.95 24.10
C LEU A 300 -0.47 -7.35 24.01
N THR A 301 0.32 -8.38 23.67
CA THR A 301 -0.12 -9.78 23.61
C THR A 301 -0.69 -10.26 24.94
N ALA A 302 -0.03 -9.91 26.05
CA ALA A 302 -0.41 -10.39 27.38
C ALA A 302 -1.66 -9.71 27.96
N SER A 303 -1.88 -8.43 27.65
CA SER A 303 -2.76 -7.58 28.47
C SER A 303 -3.77 -6.71 27.70
N HIS A 304 -3.71 -6.63 26.37
CA HIS A 304 -4.62 -5.76 25.62
C HIS A 304 -6.05 -6.33 25.58
N GLU A 305 -7.05 -5.46 25.70
CA GLU A 305 -8.47 -5.84 25.76
C GLU A 305 -9.01 -6.35 24.41
N ASP A 306 -8.56 -5.76 23.29
CA ASP A 306 -8.91 -6.20 21.93
C ASP A 306 -8.13 -7.46 21.52
N GLU A 307 -8.85 -8.55 21.24
CA GLU A 307 -8.30 -9.84 20.80
C GLU A 307 -7.55 -9.75 19.46
N ARG A 308 -7.98 -8.88 18.54
CA ARG A 308 -7.28 -8.68 17.27
C ARG A 308 -5.91 -8.06 17.49
N VAL A 309 -5.82 -7.09 18.40
CA VAL A 309 -4.54 -6.47 18.78
C VAL A 309 -3.63 -7.51 19.40
N ARG A 310 -4.13 -8.33 20.33
CA ARG A 310 -3.33 -9.41 20.95
C ARG A 310 -2.80 -10.41 19.92
N THR A 311 -3.68 -10.90 19.04
CA THR A 311 -3.33 -11.90 18.02
C THR A 311 -2.30 -11.32 17.04
N SER A 312 -2.53 -10.10 16.55
CA SER A 312 -1.62 -9.46 15.60
C SER A 312 -0.27 -9.10 16.24
N ALA A 313 -0.27 -8.68 17.51
CA ALA A 313 0.97 -8.44 18.24
C ALA A 313 1.78 -9.72 18.42
N GLN A 314 1.11 -10.84 18.71
CA GLN A 314 1.74 -12.16 18.80
C GLN A 314 2.31 -12.60 17.46
N GLU A 315 1.58 -12.41 16.35
CA GLU A 315 2.10 -12.70 15.01
C GLU A 315 3.35 -11.87 14.68
N ALA A 316 3.29 -10.55 14.91
CA ALA A 316 4.42 -9.65 14.71
C ALA A 316 5.64 -10.09 15.53
N LEU A 317 5.44 -10.44 16.79
CA LEU A 317 6.50 -10.92 17.68
C LEU A 317 7.13 -12.23 17.15
N GLY A 318 6.33 -13.17 16.67
CA GLY A 318 6.82 -14.41 16.08
C GLY A 318 7.77 -14.16 14.90
N TYR A 319 7.41 -13.27 13.97
CA TYR A 319 8.30 -12.93 12.85
C TYR A 319 9.59 -12.24 13.30
N MET A 320 9.55 -11.43 14.37
CA MET A 320 10.75 -10.81 14.94
C MET A 320 11.67 -11.85 15.60
N GLU A 321 11.10 -12.84 16.30
CA GLU A 321 11.85 -13.94 16.92
C GLU A 321 12.49 -14.85 15.87
N GLU A 322 11.82 -15.12 14.76
CA GLU A 322 12.39 -15.85 13.63
C GLU A 322 13.67 -15.18 13.10
N VAL A 323 13.66 -13.85 12.96
CA VAL A 323 14.85 -13.08 12.54
C VAL A 323 15.99 -13.22 13.54
N ASP A 324 15.72 -13.10 14.84
CA ASP A 324 16.74 -13.25 15.87
C ASP A 324 17.39 -14.65 15.79
N THR A 325 16.57 -15.71 15.63
CA THR A 325 17.07 -17.09 15.53
C THR A 325 17.94 -17.33 14.30
N ASN A 326 17.64 -16.67 13.18
CA ASN A 326 18.42 -16.79 11.95
C ASN A 326 19.71 -15.97 11.95
N THR A 327 19.86 -15.03 12.89
CA THR A 327 21.01 -14.13 13.00
C THR A 327 22.01 -14.57 14.08
N THR A 328 21.69 -15.63 14.85
CA THR A 328 22.53 -16.16 15.94
C THR A 328 23.45 -17.29 15.47
#